data_AF-A0A434CQU9-F1
#
_entry.id   AF-A0A434CQU9-F1
#
_cell.length_a   1.000
_cell.length_b   1.000
_cell.length_c   1.000
_cell.angle_alpha   90.00
_cell.angle_beta   90.00
_cell.angle_gamma   90.00
#
_symmetry.space_group_name_H-M   'P 1'
#
loop_
_entity.id
_entity.type
_entity.pdbx_description
1 polymer ?
#
loop_
_entity_poly.entity_id
_entity_poly.type
_entity_poly.pdbx_seq_one_letter_code
_entity_poly.pdbx_strand_id
1 'polypeptide(L)'
;MPVNLDELKNASNLRGPGARAGGVFVAPVDNRAHVSGERSVPLLDKTIPALFSDTVSKYGTLDAAVFVDQDKRFTWSELSDTVDALAAGFLALGLA
;
A
#
# COMPACT_ATOMS: atom_id res chain seq x y z
N MET A 1 -34.43 24.61 -20.88
CA MET A 1 -34.59 25.41 -19.65
C MET A 1 -33.19 25.79 -19.17
N PRO A 2 -32.86 27.07 -18.95
CA PRO A 2 -31.53 27.46 -18.53
C PRO A 2 -31.28 27.03 -17.08
N VAL A 3 -30.14 26.36 -16.83
CA VAL A 3 -29.70 26.00 -15.48
C VAL A 3 -29.45 27.30 -14.72
N ASN A 4 -30.23 27.53 -13.64
CA ASN A 4 -30.10 28.74 -12.85
C ASN A 4 -28.85 28.66 -11.98
N LEU A 5 -27.83 29.44 -12.33
CA LEU A 5 -26.54 29.47 -11.65
C LEU A 5 -26.63 29.93 -10.18
N ASP A 6 -27.74 30.60 -9.79
CA ASP A 6 -27.98 31.01 -8.41
C ASP A 6 -28.43 29.84 -7.52
N GLU A 7 -29.03 28.78 -8.08
CA GLU A 7 -29.28 27.52 -7.34
C GLU A 7 -27.99 26.81 -6.95
N LEU A 8 -26.95 26.89 -7.80
CA LEU A 8 -25.62 26.32 -7.51
C LEU A 8 -24.87 27.10 -6.42
N LYS A 9 -25.14 28.39 -6.24
CA LYS A 9 -24.52 29.22 -5.19
C LYS A 9 -25.05 28.86 -3.79
N ASN A 10 -26.33 28.48 -3.70
CA ASN A 10 -26.96 28.05 -2.44
C ASN A 10 -26.68 26.59 -2.07
N ALA A 11 -26.16 25.77 -3.01
CA ALA A 11 -25.71 24.40 -2.72
C ALA A 11 -24.54 24.34 -1.72
N SER A 12 -23.83 25.44 -1.49
CA SER A 12 -22.84 25.55 -0.42
C SER A 12 -23.45 25.41 0.99
N ASN A 13 -24.75 25.67 1.17
CA ASN A 13 -25.45 25.57 2.46
C ASN A 13 -26.05 24.16 2.71
N LEU A 14 -25.99 23.25 1.74
CA LEU A 14 -26.24 21.81 1.96
C LEU A 14 -25.03 21.10 2.58
N ARG A 15 -23.91 21.82 2.76
CA ARG A 15 -22.77 21.36 3.56
C ARG A 15 -23.13 21.48 5.03
N GLY A 16 -23.94 20.54 5.52
CA GLY A 16 -24.05 20.32 6.95
C GLY A 16 -22.65 20.11 7.58
N PRO A 17 -22.46 20.45 8.86
CA PRO A 17 -21.24 20.13 9.59
C PRO A 17 -21.19 18.60 9.78
N GLY A 18 -20.69 17.88 8.78
CA GLY A 18 -20.89 16.43 8.73
C GLY A 18 -19.89 15.65 7.88
N ALA A 19 -18.87 16.27 7.30
CA ALA A 19 -17.68 15.51 6.97
C ALA A 19 -16.91 15.30 8.28
N ARG A 20 -17.25 14.25 9.03
CA ARG A 20 -16.40 13.76 10.12
C ARG A 20 -14.98 13.65 9.56
N ALA A 21 -14.09 14.56 9.95
CA ALA A 21 -12.68 14.44 9.65
C ALA A 21 -12.22 13.02 10.07
N GLY A 22 -11.88 12.19 9.09
CA GLY A 22 -11.30 10.87 9.33
C GLY A 22 -12.22 9.74 9.82
N GLY A 23 -13.56 9.88 9.82
CA GLY A 23 -14.44 8.81 10.30
C GLY A 23 -14.42 7.54 9.45
N VAL A 24 -14.58 6.37 10.06
CA VAL A 24 -14.73 5.08 9.36
C VAL A 24 -16.20 4.89 8.95
N PHE A 25 -16.45 4.65 7.67
CA PHE A 25 -17.77 4.34 7.11
C PHE A 25 -17.62 3.53 5.83
N VAL A 26 -18.20 2.34 5.81
CA VAL A 26 -18.02 1.35 4.73
C VAL A 26 -19.14 1.37 3.68
N ALA A 27 -20.22 2.10 3.96
CA ALA A 27 -21.32 2.32 3.03
C ALA A 27 -21.37 3.81 2.63
N PRO A 28 -21.75 4.14 1.38
CA PRO A 28 -22.02 5.50 0.96
C PRO A 28 -23.01 6.20 1.90
N VAL A 29 -22.68 7.40 2.33
CA VAL A 29 -23.55 8.26 3.15
C VAL A 29 -23.75 9.60 2.47
N ASP A 30 -24.80 10.32 2.85
CA ASP A 30 -25.08 11.68 2.39
C ASP A 30 -25.13 11.83 0.86
N ASN A 31 -25.60 10.80 0.14
CA ASN A 31 -25.67 10.76 -1.33
C ASN A 31 -24.31 11.00 -2.03
N ARG A 32 -23.20 10.60 -1.40
CA ARG A 32 -21.83 10.67 -1.98
C ARG A 32 -21.27 9.30 -2.27
N ALA A 33 -20.63 9.13 -3.44
CA ALA A 33 -19.88 7.94 -3.81
C ALA A 33 -18.47 7.95 -3.17
N HIS A 34 -18.41 7.94 -1.85
CA HIS A 34 -17.17 7.93 -1.06
C HIS A 34 -17.35 6.99 0.13
N VAL A 35 -16.29 6.25 0.49
CA VAL A 35 -16.22 5.37 1.66
C VAL A 35 -14.85 5.52 2.30
N SER A 36 -14.76 5.19 3.59
CA SER A 36 -13.57 5.41 4.40
C SER A 36 -13.37 4.21 5.33
N GLY A 37 -12.29 3.45 5.10
CA GLY A 37 -11.93 2.30 5.94
C GLY A 37 -11.24 2.69 7.25
N GLU A 38 -11.07 1.70 8.11
CA GLU A 38 -10.29 1.77 9.35
C GLU A 38 -8.81 2.10 9.06
N ARG A 39 -8.19 2.93 9.90
CA ARG A 39 -6.79 3.38 9.74
C ARG A 39 -5.98 3.33 11.04
N SER A 40 -6.48 2.63 12.06
CA SER A 40 -5.74 2.41 13.32
C SER A 40 -4.44 1.63 13.13
N VAL A 41 -4.34 0.78 12.10
CA VAL A 41 -3.08 0.15 11.72
C VAL A 41 -2.23 1.20 10.97
N PRO A 42 -1.06 1.60 11.52
CA PRO A 42 -0.20 2.57 10.87
C PRO A 42 0.42 2.01 9.59
N LEU A 43 0.76 2.90 8.66
CA LEU A 43 1.56 2.54 7.50
C LEU A 43 2.99 2.18 7.94
N LEU A 44 3.63 1.29 7.19
CA LEU A 44 5.05 1.02 7.35
C LEU A 44 5.85 2.03 6.53
N ASP A 45 6.44 3.01 7.20
CA ASP A 45 7.37 3.98 6.59
C ASP A 45 8.76 3.36 6.39
N LYS A 46 8.83 2.31 5.57
CA LYS A 46 10.07 1.59 5.25
C LYS A 46 10.18 1.33 3.77
N THR A 47 11.42 1.38 3.25
CA THR A 47 11.69 0.87 1.91
C THR A 47 11.54 -0.65 1.89
N ILE A 48 11.27 -1.22 0.72
CA ILE A 48 11.18 -2.68 0.56
C ILE A 48 12.48 -3.36 1.02
N PRO A 49 13.70 -2.90 0.65
CA PRO A 49 14.95 -3.50 1.15
C PRO A 49 15.11 -3.40 2.67
N ALA A 50 14.69 -2.30 3.29
CA ALA A 50 14.79 -2.14 4.75
C ALA A 50 13.87 -3.12 5.49
N LEU A 51 12.61 -3.25 5.05
CA LEU A 51 11.67 -4.23 5.62
C LEU A 51 12.17 -5.66 5.40
N PHE A 52 12.73 -5.94 4.22
CA PHE A 52 13.27 -7.25 3.89
C PHE A 52 14.48 -7.60 4.77
N SER A 53 15.44 -6.68 4.95
CA SER A 53 16.59 -6.85 5.84
C SER A 53 16.18 -7.10 7.31
N ASP A 54 15.18 -6.37 7.81
CA ASP A 54 14.61 -6.60 9.14
C ASP A 54 14.01 -8.01 9.28
N THR A 55 13.37 -8.50 8.22
CA THR A 55 12.77 -9.84 8.18
C THR A 55 13.85 -10.92 8.19
N VAL A 56 14.87 -10.77 7.34
CA VAL A 56 16.02 -11.69 7.27
C VAL A 56 16.75 -11.77 8.61
N SER A 57 16.95 -10.63 9.28
CA SER A 57 17.62 -10.57 10.58
C SER A 57 16.88 -11.38 11.66
N LYS A 58 15.55 -11.49 11.57
CA LYS A 58 14.71 -12.18 12.57
C LYS A 58 14.45 -13.63 12.23
N TYR A 59 14.37 -13.95 10.94
CA TYR A 59 13.84 -15.21 10.45
C TYR A 59 14.78 -15.92 9.48
N GLY A 60 16.07 -15.56 9.46
CA GLY A 60 17.05 -15.97 8.45
C GLY A 60 17.03 -17.45 8.06
N THR A 61 16.88 -18.35 9.05
CA THR A 61 16.90 -19.81 8.84
C THR A 61 15.53 -20.41 8.47
N LEU A 62 14.46 -19.63 8.51
CA LEU A 62 13.11 -20.08 8.15
C LEU A 62 12.91 -19.95 6.64
N ASP A 63 12.02 -20.79 6.10
CA ASP A 63 11.61 -20.71 4.70
C ASP A 63 10.97 -19.35 4.39
N ALA A 64 11.44 -18.72 3.32
CA ALA A 64 10.94 -17.45 2.79
C ALA A 64 10.09 -17.65 1.54
N ALA A 65 10.58 -18.45 0.61
CA ALA A 65 9.92 -18.70 -0.67
C ALA A 65 10.14 -20.14 -1.15
N VAL A 66 9.06 -20.76 -1.62
CA VAL A 66 9.05 -22.13 -2.16
C VAL A 66 8.41 -22.09 -3.53
N PHE A 67 9.21 -22.43 -4.55
CA PHE A 67 8.80 -22.51 -5.95
C PHE A 67 8.87 -23.97 -6.38
N VAL A 68 7.72 -24.66 -6.30
CA VAL A 68 7.64 -26.12 -6.46
C VAL A 68 8.00 -26.58 -7.87
N ASP A 69 7.47 -25.91 -8.91
CA ASP A 69 7.71 -26.29 -10.30
C ASP A 69 9.18 -26.16 -10.72
N GLN A 70 9.93 -25.29 -10.05
CA GLN A 70 11.36 -25.06 -10.28
C GLN A 70 12.26 -25.85 -9.33
N ASP A 71 11.68 -26.65 -8.42
CA ASP A 71 12.38 -27.34 -7.32
C ASP A 71 13.31 -26.39 -6.54
N LYS A 72 12.80 -25.19 -6.21
CA LYS A 72 13.54 -24.18 -5.46
C LYS A 72 12.89 -23.89 -4.12
N ARG A 73 13.70 -23.91 -3.07
CA ARG A 73 13.35 -23.48 -1.72
C ARG A 73 14.45 -22.56 -1.24
N PHE A 74 14.05 -21.42 -0.68
CA PHE A 74 14.95 -20.46 -0.08
C PHE A 74 14.53 -20.20 1.34
N THR A 75 15.51 -20.25 2.25
CA THR A 75 15.43 -19.56 3.53
C THR A 75 15.48 -18.04 3.33
N TRP A 76 15.12 -17.25 4.35
CA TRP A 76 15.22 -15.79 4.26
C TRP A 76 16.64 -15.32 3.95
N SER A 77 17.66 -15.94 4.54
CA SER A 77 19.06 -15.60 4.25
C SER A 77 19.44 -15.91 2.80
N GLU A 78 19.13 -17.11 2.30
CA GLU A 78 19.45 -17.49 0.91
C GLU A 78 18.71 -16.64 -0.12
N LEU A 79 17.47 -16.24 0.18
CA LEU A 79 16.72 -15.33 -0.67
C LEU A 79 17.37 -13.95 -0.71
N SER A 80 17.90 -13.46 0.43
CA SER A 80 18.64 -12.19 0.51
C SER A 80 19.85 -12.20 -0.41
N ASP A 81 20.70 -13.23 -0.29
CA ASP A 81 21.91 -13.37 -1.10
C ASP A 81 21.56 -13.45 -2.60
N THR A 82 20.47 -14.15 -2.94
CA THR A 82 20.00 -14.27 -4.33
C THR A 82 19.52 -12.93 -4.89
N VAL A 83 18.79 -12.14 -4.09
CA VAL A 83 18.33 -10.80 -4.49
C VAL A 83 19.50 -9.86 -4.70
N ASP A 84 20.50 -9.88 -3.82
CA ASP A 84 21.70 -9.04 -3.95
C ASP A 84 22.52 -9.41 -5.20
N ALA A 85 22.67 -10.70 -5.47
CA ALA A 85 23.31 -11.18 -6.69
C ALA A 85 22.57 -10.72 -7.97
N LEU A 86 21.23 -10.76 -7.96
CA LEU A 86 20.41 -10.28 -9.07
C LEU A 86 20.55 -8.76 -9.26
N ALA A 87 20.49 -8.00 -8.17
CA ALA A 87 20.64 -6.54 -8.20
C ALA A 87 22.01 -6.13 -8.75
N ALA A 88 23.09 -6.80 -8.30
CA ALA A 88 24.43 -6.61 -8.86
C ALA A 88 24.47 -6.92 -10.37
N GLY A 89 23.77 -7.96 -10.82
CA GLY A 89 23.62 -8.30 -12.22
C GLY A 89 22.92 -7.20 -13.03
N PHE A 90 21.85 -6.60 -12.50
CA PHE A 90 21.18 -5.46 -13.15
C PHE A 90 22.09 -4.25 -13.28
N LEU A 91 22.84 -3.92 -12.22
CA LEU A 91 23.82 -2.84 -12.28
C LEU A 91 24.91 -3.11 -13.33
N ALA A 92 25.40 -4.35 -13.42
CA ALA A 92 26.38 -4.74 -14.44
C ALA A 92 25.83 -4.63 -15.88
N LEU A 93 24.52 -4.80 -16.07
CA LEU A 93 23.82 -4.60 -17.34
C LEU A 93 23.49 -3.13 -17.62
N GLY A 94 23.80 -2.21 -16.71
CA GLY A 94 23.48 -0.78 -16.84
C GLY A 94 22.02 -0.44 -16.54
N LEU A 95 21.31 -1.32 -15.83
CA LEU A 95 19.95 -1.09 -15.35
C LEU A 95 20.03 -0.51 -13.93
N ALA A 96 19.81 0.80 -13.81
CA ALA A 96 19.81 1.53 -12.55
C ALA A 96 18.57 2.43 -12.44
#